data_AF-A0A957VN49-F1
#
_entry.id   AF-A0A957VN49-F1
#
_cell.length_a   1.000
_cell.length_b   1.000
_cell.length_c   1.000
_cell.angle_alpha   90.00
_cell.angle_beta   90.00
_cell.angle_gamma   90.00
#
_symmetry.space_group_name_H-M   'P 1'
#
loop_
_entity.id
_entity.type
_entity.pdbx_description
1 polymer ?
#
loop_
_entity_poly.entity_id
_entity_poly.type
_entity_poly.pdbx_seq_one_letter_code
_entity_poly.pdbx_strand_id
1 'polypeptide(L)'
;MTRPLRIALIPGDGIGHDVVPAAAQVLATTGLPVTFVELAAGWDVFTRTGHALPPATLDALRTCDGALFGAVSSPSGRVAGYSSPIIALRRAFDLFANLRP
;
A
#
# COMPACT_ATOMS: atom_id res chain seq x y z
N MET A 1 -5.92 -15.14 -23.79
CA MET A 1 -4.93 -14.19 -23.24
C MET A 1 -5.33 -13.89 -21.80
N THR A 2 -4.40 -13.97 -20.85
CA THR A 2 -4.67 -13.66 -19.44
C THR A 2 -4.88 -12.17 -19.25
N ARG A 3 -5.89 -11.78 -18.45
CA ARG A 3 -6.14 -10.37 -18.10
C ARG A 3 -4.91 -9.81 -17.36
N PRO A 4 -4.50 -8.55 -17.60
CA PRO A 4 -3.44 -7.92 -16.83
C PRO A 4 -3.76 -7.87 -15.33
N LEU A 5 -2.77 -8.17 -14.50
CA LEU A 5 -2.83 -7.98 -13.05
C LEU A 5 -2.81 -6.49 -12.76
N ARG A 6 -3.69 -6.03 -11.87
CA ARG A 6 -3.76 -4.64 -11.41
C ARG A 6 -3.17 -4.57 -10.02
N ILE A 7 -1.96 -4.03 -9.89
CA ILE A 7 -1.21 -3.99 -8.62
C ILE A 7 -1.20 -2.56 -8.10
N ALA A 8 -1.66 -2.39 -6.86
CA ALA A 8 -1.56 -1.13 -6.15
C ALA A 8 -0.11 -0.88 -5.69
N LEU A 9 0.42 0.30 -5.95
CA LEU A 9 1.68 0.78 -5.41
C LEU A 9 1.36 1.75 -4.27
N ILE A 10 1.73 1.38 -3.05
CA ILE A 10 1.58 2.20 -1.85
C ILE A 10 2.97 2.40 -1.25
N PRO A 11 3.70 3.45 -1.66
CA PRO A 11 5.06 3.70 -1.15
C PRO A 11 5.11 3.82 0.37
N GLY A 12 4.06 4.36 0.99
CA GLY A 12 4.06 4.61 2.43
C GLY A 12 4.84 5.87 2.77
N ASP A 13 5.81 5.75 3.68
CA ASP A 13 6.65 6.83 4.17
C ASP A 13 8.15 6.46 4.06
N GLY A 14 9.03 7.47 4.14
CA GLY A 14 10.48 7.29 4.21
C GLY A 14 11.04 6.50 3.02
N ILE A 15 11.87 5.48 3.31
CA ILE A 15 12.52 4.65 2.27
C ILE A 15 11.53 3.93 1.35
N GLY A 16 10.25 3.85 1.73
CA GLY A 16 9.19 3.30 0.89
C GLY A 16 9.06 4.02 -0.46
N HIS A 17 9.35 5.33 -0.49
CA HIS A 17 9.38 6.12 -1.71
C HIS A 17 10.51 5.74 -2.67
N ASP A 18 11.58 5.12 -2.19
CA ASP A 18 12.71 4.70 -3.02
C ASP A 18 12.52 3.24 -3.49
N VAL A 19 12.12 2.35 -2.57
CA VAL A 19 12.12 0.90 -2.83
C VAL A 19 10.89 0.42 -3.60
N VAL A 20 9.72 1.06 -3.44
CA VAL A 20 8.50 0.62 -4.16
C VAL A 20 8.58 0.91 -5.66
N PRO A 21 9.03 2.10 -6.12
CA PRO A 21 9.26 2.34 -7.54
C PRO A 21 10.31 1.40 -8.15
N ALA A 22 11.40 1.12 -7.42
CA ALA A 22 12.41 0.17 -7.88
C ALA A 22 11.84 -1.25 -8.05
N ALA A 23 11.00 -1.71 -7.12
CA ALA A 23 10.30 -2.99 -7.25
C ALA A 23 9.36 -3.02 -8.47
N ALA A 24 8.64 -1.93 -8.74
CA ALA A 24 7.78 -1.81 -9.92
C ALA A 24 8.59 -1.86 -11.22
N GLN A 25 9.77 -1.23 -11.27
CA GLN A 25 10.69 -1.32 -12.41
C GLN A 25 11.15 -2.75 -12.67
N VAL A 26 11.54 -3.49 -11.62
CA VAL A 26 11.92 -4.91 -11.75
C VAL A 26 10.74 -5.75 -12.22
N LEU A 27 9.53 -5.54 -11.69
CA LEU A 27 8.33 -6.25 -12.15
C LEU A 27 8.04 -6.01 -13.63
N ALA A 28 8.26 -4.79 -14.13
CA ALA A 28 8.05 -4.46 -15.54
C ALA A 28 9.00 -5.22 -16.48
N THR A 29 10.17 -5.69 -16.01
CA THR A 29 11.12 -6.47 -16.83
C THR A 29 10.74 -7.95 -16.94
N THR A 30 9.81 -8.44 -16.11
CA THR A 30 9.43 -9.87 -16.07
C THR A 30 8.61 -10.32 -17.28
N GLY A 31 8.07 -9.40 -18.08
CA GLY A 31 7.15 -9.70 -19.17
C GLY A 31 5.74 -10.12 -18.71
N LEU A 32 5.46 -10.11 -17.39
CA LEU A 32 4.12 -10.31 -16.87
C LEU A 32 3.21 -9.14 -17.28
N PRO A 33 1.95 -9.41 -17.66
CA PRO A 33 1.00 -8.35 -17.95
C PRO A 33 0.55 -7.70 -16.64
N VAL A 34 1.27 -6.68 -16.19
CA VAL A 34 1.00 -5.94 -14.94
C VAL A 34 0.70 -4.48 -15.25
N THR A 35 -0.32 -3.95 -14.59
CA THR A 35 -0.68 -2.53 -14.58
C THR A 35 -0.60 -2.02 -13.15
N PHE A 36 -0.09 -0.80 -12.97
CA PHE A 36 0.11 -0.22 -11.65
C PHE A 36 -0.93 0.86 -11.36
N VAL A 37 -1.35 0.94 -10.10
CA VAL A 37 -2.24 1.98 -9.58
C VAL A 37 -1.56 2.61 -8.38
N GLU A 38 -1.21 3.89 -8.48
CA GLU A 38 -0.61 4.62 -7.37
C GLU A 38 -1.69 4.97 -6.34
N LEU A 39 -1.44 4.59 -5.08
CA LEU A 39 -2.34 4.83 -3.96
C LEU A 39 -1.55 5.36 -2.76
N ALA A 40 -2.23 6.12 -1.90
CA ALA A 40 -1.59 6.78 -0.76
C ALA A 40 -2.09 6.21 0.57
N ALA A 41 -1.16 5.82 1.44
CA ALA A 41 -1.42 5.55 2.85
C ALA A 41 -0.13 5.83 3.63
N GLY A 42 -0.24 6.15 4.91
CA GLY A 42 0.93 6.36 5.77
C GLY A 42 0.78 7.51 6.75
N TRP A 43 1.85 7.75 7.51
CA TRP A 43 1.94 8.87 8.44
C TRP A 43 1.86 10.22 7.71
N ASP A 44 2.55 10.36 6.58
CA ASP A 44 2.54 11.60 5.80
C ASP A 44 1.16 11.89 5.20
N VAL A 45 0.40 10.84 4.91
CA VAL A 45 -1.01 11.00 4.47
C VAL A 45 -1.88 11.42 5.64
N PHE A 46 -1.67 10.84 6.83
CA PHE A 46 -2.37 11.21 8.05
C PHE A 46 -2.11 12.68 8.43
N THR A 47 -0.86 13.14 8.41
CA THR A 47 -0.53 14.52 8.78
C THR A 47 -1.18 15.55 7.85
N ARG A 48 -1.36 15.22 6.57
CA ARG A 48 -2.02 16.09 5.58
C ARG A 48 -3.54 16.03 5.60
N THR A 49 -4.13 14.86 5.91
CA THR A 49 -5.56 14.59 5.66
C THR A 49 -6.36 14.19 6.88
N GLY A 50 -5.70 13.90 8.01
CA GLY A 50 -6.30 13.28 9.19
C GLY A 50 -6.58 11.78 9.04
N HIS A 51 -6.29 11.18 7.89
CA HIS A 51 -6.56 9.76 7.62
C HIS A 51 -5.29 9.02 7.15
N ALA A 52 -4.77 8.11 7.96
CA ALA A 52 -3.59 7.30 7.61
C ALA A 52 -3.88 6.31 6.47
N LEU A 53 -5.13 5.85 6.38
CA LEU A 53 -5.66 5.07 5.28
C LEU A 53 -6.93 5.78 4.77
N PRO A 54 -6.82 6.64 3.74
CA PRO A 54 -7.97 7.31 3.17
C PRO A 54 -9.02 6.31 2.64
N PRO A 55 -10.32 6.58 2.77
CA PRO A 55 -11.37 5.73 2.19
C PRO A 55 -11.18 5.51 0.68
N ALA A 56 -10.79 6.56 -0.06
CA ALA A 56 -10.50 6.47 -1.49
C ALA A 56 -9.38 5.47 -1.82
N THR A 57 -8.36 5.35 -0.96
CA THR A 57 -7.30 4.33 -1.11
C THR A 57 -7.86 2.93 -0.91
N LEU A 58 -8.73 2.74 0.09
CA LEU A 58 -9.36 1.45 0.33
C LEU A 58 -10.29 1.05 -0.82
N ASP A 59 -11.10 1.98 -1.33
CA ASP A 59 -12.03 1.74 -2.43
C ASP A 59 -11.29 1.40 -3.73
N ALA A 60 -10.23 2.15 -4.05
CA ALA A 60 -9.41 1.86 -5.22
C ALA A 60 -8.67 0.51 -5.09
N LEU A 61 -8.17 0.18 -3.90
CA LEU A 61 -7.49 -1.09 -3.64
C LEU A 61 -8.42 -2.30 -3.82
N ARG A 62 -9.72 -2.18 -3.55
CA ARG A 62 -10.71 -3.25 -3.85
C ARG A 62 -10.82 -3.60 -5.33
N THR A 63 -10.37 -2.72 -6.23
CA THR A 63 -10.33 -2.97 -7.67
C THR A 63 -9.02 -3.63 -8.14
N CYS A 64 -8.06 -3.82 -7.24
CA CYS A 64 -6.74 -4.35 -7.53
C CYS A 64 -6.63 -5.84 -7.16
N ASP A 65 -5.75 -6.55 -7.86
CA ASP A 65 -5.43 -7.96 -7.61
C ASP A 65 -4.44 -8.14 -6.44
N GLY A 66 -3.71 -7.08 -6.07
CA GLY A 66 -2.76 -7.09 -4.96
C GLY A 66 -2.15 -5.71 -4.70
N ALA A 67 -1.35 -5.59 -3.63
CA ALA A 67 -0.64 -4.36 -3.28
C ALA A 67 0.83 -4.60 -2.95
N LEU A 68 1.70 -3.72 -3.47
CA LEU A 68 3.05 -3.50 -2.99
C LEU A 68 3.02 -2.33 -2.01
N PHE A 69 3.21 -2.63 -0.74
CA PHE A 69 3.17 -1.66 0.34
C PHE A 69 4.59 -1.48 0.91
N GLY A 70 5.09 -0.25 0.92
CA GLY A 70 6.43 0.11 1.40
C GLY A 70 6.53 0.28 2.92
N ALA A 71 7.53 1.04 3.37
CA ALA A 71 7.69 1.33 4.79
C ALA A 71 6.59 2.30 5.26
N VAL A 72 6.20 2.23 6.54
CA VAL A 72 5.27 3.21 7.13
C VAL A 72 5.84 3.71 8.45
N SER A 73 5.84 5.02 8.62
CA SER A 73 6.22 5.66 9.86
C SER A 73 5.09 5.52 10.89
N SER A 74 5.45 5.28 12.13
CA SER A 74 4.51 5.25 13.25
C SER A 74 4.89 6.32 14.27
N PRO A 75 3.92 7.03 14.86
CA PRO A 75 4.21 7.99 15.91
C PRO A 75 4.80 7.27 17.12
N SER A 76 5.74 7.92 17.80
CA SER A 76 6.39 7.40 19.01
C SER A 76 5.44 7.30 20.22
N GLY A 77 4.30 7.99 20.16
CA GLY A 77 3.26 7.98 21.17
C GLY A 77 1.86 7.92 20.57
N ARG A 78 0.84 7.86 21.44
CA ARG A 78 -0.56 7.82 20.99
C ARG A 78 -0.93 9.16 20.35
N VAL A 79 -1.39 9.09 19.10
CA VAL A 79 -1.93 10.24 18.37
C VAL A 79 -3.42 10.00 18.15
N ALA A 80 -4.25 10.96 18.57
CA ALA A 80 -5.70 10.85 18.41
C ALA A 80 -6.06 10.73 16.91
N GLY A 81 -6.93 9.78 16.58
CA GLY A 81 -7.36 9.52 15.19
C GLY A 81 -6.37 8.71 14.34
N TYR A 82 -5.13 8.52 14.78
CA TYR A 82 -4.18 7.68 14.05
C TYR A 82 -4.42 6.19 14.33
N SER A 83 -4.45 5.40 13.27
CA SER A 83 -4.35 3.94 13.32
C SER A 83 -3.41 3.45 12.23
N SER A 84 -2.70 2.36 12.49
CA SER A 84 -1.76 1.80 11.51
C SER A 84 -2.51 1.41 10.22
N PRO A 85 -2.12 1.97 9.06
CA PRO A 85 -2.79 1.65 7.80
C PRO A 85 -2.63 0.18 7.42
N ILE A 86 -1.50 -0.46 7.75
CA ILE A 86 -1.28 -1.89 7.49
C ILE A 86 -2.24 -2.76 8.30
N ILE A 87 -2.45 -2.44 9.59
CA ILE A 87 -3.41 -3.19 10.43
C ILE A 87 -4.83 -2.99 9.91
N ALA A 88 -5.19 -1.75 9.55
CA ALA A 88 -6.50 -1.45 8.97
C ALA A 88 -6.74 -2.21 7.65
N LEU A 89 -5.76 -2.23 6.75
CA LEU A 89 -5.81 -2.99 5.50
C LEU A 89 -6.00 -4.49 5.75
N ARG A 90 -5.19 -5.09 6.63
CA ARG A 90 -5.30 -6.52 6.97
C ARG A 90 -6.70 -6.90 7.45
N ARG A 91 -7.29 -6.05 8.29
CA ARG A 91 -8.67 -6.25 8.77
C ARG A 91 -9.70 -6.06 7.65
N ALA A 92 -9.54 -5.04 6.82
CA ALA A 92 -10.49 -4.72 5.76
C ALA A 92 -10.56 -5.78 4.66
N PHE A 93 -9.46 -6.49 4.41
CA PHE A 93 -9.34 -7.55 3.39
C PHE A 93 -9.31 -8.98 3.97
N ASP A 94 -9.58 -9.15 5.27
CA ASP A 94 -9.55 -10.45 5.97
C ASP A 94 -8.26 -11.24 5.74
N LEU A 95 -7.11 -10.56 5.78
CA LEU A 95 -5.79 -11.15 5.52
C LEU A 95 -5.29 -11.90 6.75
N PHE A 96 -5.77 -13.13 6.93
CA PHE A 96 -5.47 -13.95 8.11
C PHE A 96 -4.07 -14.59 8.10
N ALA A 97 -3.49 -14.85 6.93
CA ALA A 97 -2.21 -15.55 6.78
C ALA A 97 -1.03 -14.57 6.61
N ASN A 98 0.10 -14.88 7.27
CA ASN A 98 1.35 -14.13 7.15
C ASN A 98 2.50 -15.09 6.80
N LEU A 99 2.92 -15.10 5.54
CA LEU A 99 4.02 -15.94 5.05
C LEU A 99 5.34 -15.16 5.10
N ARG A 100 6.36 -15.74 5.76
CA ARG A 100 7.68 -15.11 6.00
C ARG A 100 8.80 -16.06 5.54
N PRO A 101 9.19 -16.03 4.25
CA PRO A 101 10.30 -16.84 3.75
C PRO A 101 11.66 -16.40 4.32
#